data_AF-A0A7C9FFI5-F1
#
_entry.id   AF-A0A7C9FFI5-F1
#
_cell.length_a   1.000
_cell.length_b   1.000
_cell.length_c   1.000
_cell.angle_alpha   90.00
_cell.angle_beta   90.00
_cell.angle_gamma   90.00
#
_symmetry.space_group_name_H-M   'P 1'
#
loop_
_entity.id
_entity.type
_entity.pdbx_description
1 polymer ?
#
loop_
_entity_poly.entity_id
_entity_poly.type
_entity_poly.pdbx_seq_one_letter_code
_entity_poly.pdbx_strand_id
1 'polypeptide(L)'
;MKHIYLKSLLATSVFLAVGCTSTSTPDSVEKFTNNKETGEALLTPVAITASSHDGNGPDRLFDQDITTRWSAAGDGEWAMLDYGSVQEFDAVQAAFSKGNERQSKFDIQMSVDGESWTTVLEAQESSGRALGLERFQFEPAVNARYVRYVGHGNTKNGWNSVTELAAVNCSINACPSSHIITSAVVAAEASMIAEMKAAEKARKAARKDLRSGDFGAPAVYPCETTVTCLRSELPPTPALPETPLPGNAPSENFDLSYWYLSQPFDHDKNERPDDVSEWNLANGYQHPEIFYTADDGGLVFKSYVKGVRTSKNTKYARTELREMLRRGNMSHKTKGVNKNNWVFSSAPEADLKAAGGIDGVLEATLKIDHATTTGAANEVGRFIIGQIHDQNDEPIRLYYRKLPNQATGAVYFAHESQDATKEDFYPLVGDLTAEVGEDGIALGEVFSYRIEVVGNTMTVTVSREGKEDAVQVVDMSDSGYDVGGKYMYFKAGVYNQNISGDLDDYSQATFYKLKATHDSYTEK
;
A
#
# COMPACT_ATOMS: atom_id res chain seq x y z
N MET A 1 -59.74 -61.25 -12.07
CA MET A 1 -58.74 -61.93 -12.91
C MET A 1 -57.45 -61.98 -12.12
N LYS A 2 -57.00 -63.17 -11.70
CA LYS A 2 -55.71 -63.82 -12.08
C LYS A 2 -54.48 -63.00 -11.63
N HIS A 3 -53.51 -63.46 -10.84
CA HIS A 3 -53.10 -64.78 -10.36
C HIS A 3 -52.23 -64.64 -9.08
N ILE A 4 -52.20 -65.73 -8.33
CA ILE A 4 -51.38 -66.03 -7.14
C ILE A 4 -50.01 -66.59 -7.57
N TYR A 5 -48.99 -66.46 -6.69
CA TYR A 5 -47.93 -67.41 -6.27
C TYR A 5 -46.51 -66.78 -6.26
N LEU A 6 -45.88 -66.52 -5.09
CA LEU A 6 -45.08 -67.40 -4.19
C LEU A 6 -43.58 -67.35 -4.57
N LYS A 7 -42.54 -67.31 -3.71
CA LYS A 7 -42.27 -67.92 -2.40
C LYS A 7 -41.17 -67.14 -1.64
N SER A 8 -41.22 -67.31 -0.32
CA SER A 8 -40.20 -67.07 0.71
C SER A 8 -38.88 -67.84 0.54
N LEU A 9 -37.79 -67.33 1.12
CA LEU A 9 -36.93 -68.12 2.04
C LEU A 9 -36.12 -67.22 3.00
N LEU A 10 -35.97 -67.69 4.24
CA LEU A 10 -35.30 -67.10 5.40
C LEU A 10 -33.78 -66.98 5.26
N ALA A 11 -33.18 -65.99 5.95
CA ALA A 11 -31.95 -66.20 6.73
C ALA A 11 -31.90 -65.27 7.95
N THR A 12 -31.69 -65.89 9.11
CA THR A 12 -31.61 -65.36 10.47
C THR A 12 -30.22 -64.80 10.75
N SER A 13 -30.11 -63.70 11.52
CA SER A 13 -29.01 -63.56 12.51
C SER A 13 -29.15 -62.34 13.44
N VAL A 14 -29.47 -62.67 14.69
CA VAL A 14 -28.86 -62.23 15.96
C VAL A 14 -28.79 -60.73 16.24
N PHE A 15 -29.71 -60.27 17.09
CA PHE A 15 -29.50 -59.14 18.00
C PHE A 15 -28.58 -59.59 19.15
N LEU A 16 -27.41 -58.96 19.26
CA LEU A 16 -26.64 -58.94 20.51
C LEU A 16 -26.50 -57.47 20.93
N ALA A 17 -27.29 -57.07 21.92
CA ALA A 17 -27.07 -55.84 22.66
C ALA A 17 -25.96 -56.11 23.69
N VAL A 18 -24.79 -55.49 23.46
CA VAL A 18 -23.77 -55.32 24.50
C VAL A 18 -23.58 -53.82 24.65
N GLY A 19 -23.95 -53.32 25.83
CA GLY A 19 -23.68 -51.95 26.21
C GLY A 19 -22.18 -51.70 26.34
N CYS A 20 -21.73 -50.62 25.73
CA CYS A 20 -20.69 -49.79 26.31
C CYS A 20 -21.22 -48.36 26.29
N THR A 21 -21.68 -47.92 27.46
CA THR A 21 -21.80 -46.52 27.80
C THR A 21 -20.39 -45.91 27.74
N SER A 22 -20.04 -45.26 26.64
CA SER A 22 -18.97 -44.26 26.68
C SER A 22 -19.56 -42.99 27.29
N THR A 23 -19.61 -42.93 28.62
CA THR A 23 -19.61 -41.65 29.31
C THR A 23 -18.22 -41.06 29.13
N SER A 24 -17.97 -40.41 27.99
CA SER A 24 -16.86 -39.48 27.88
C SER A 24 -17.23 -38.26 28.71
N THR A 25 -16.75 -38.22 29.95
CA THR A 25 -16.54 -36.97 30.67
C THR A 25 -15.69 -36.06 29.77
N PRO A 26 -16.12 -34.83 29.48
CA PRO A 26 -15.30 -33.88 28.74
C PRO A 26 -14.33 -33.23 29.73
N ASP A 27 -13.26 -33.95 30.12
CA ASP A 27 -12.20 -33.37 30.98
C ASP A 27 -10.87 -34.17 30.97
N SER A 28 -10.65 -35.06 29.99
CA SER A 28 -9.31 -35.64 29.80
C SER A 28 -8.45 -34.68 28.96
N VAL A 29 -8.02 -33.58 29.57
CA VAL A 29 -6.82 -32.87 29.10
C VAL A 29 -5.68 -33.89 29.20
N GLU A 30 -5.15 -34.35 28.07
CA GLU A 30 -3.89 -35.08 28.04
C GLU A 30 -2.86 -34.25 28.82
N LYS A 31 -2.49 -34.74 29.98
CA LYS A 31 -1.65 -34.00 30.93
C LYS A 31 -0.21 -34.14 30.45
N PHE A 32 0.20 -33.28 29.52
CA PHE A 32 1.61 -33.06 29.21
C PHE A 32 2.32 -32.65 30.51
N THR A 33 3.09 -33.57 31.08
CA THR A 33 3.65 -33.45 32.44
C THR A 33 4.74 -32.38 32.56
N ASN A 34 5.29 -31.93 31.43
CA ASN A 34 6.37 -30.94 31.37
C ASN A 34 5.89 -29.49 31.37
N ASN A 35 4.58 -29.22 31.26
CA ASN A 35 4.06 -27.86 31.14
C ASN A 35 4.29 -27.02 32.41
N LYS A 36 4.80 -25.79 32.23
CA LYS A 36 5.09 -24.83 33.30
C LYS A 36 4.40 -23.50 33.04
N GLU A 37 3.96 -22.82 34.09
CA GLU A 37 3.36 -21.47 33.99
C GLU A 37 4.40 -20.38 33.68
N THR A 38 5.67 -20.63 34.01
CA THR A 38 6.80 -19.73 33.73
C THR A 38 7.96 -20.53 33.14
N GLY A 39 8.83 -19.85 32.41
CA GLY A 39 9.99 -20.48 31.78
C GLY A 39 10.90 -19.44 31.12
N GLU A 40 11.87 -19.93 30.37
CA GLU A 40 12.77 -19.08 29.57
C GLU A 40 11.99 -18.37 28.46
N ALA A 41 12.50 -17.22 28.03
CA ALA A 41 11.94 -16.47 26.91
C ALA A 41 11.93 -17.31 25.63
N LEU A 42 10.94 -17.08 24.77
CA LEU A 42 10.88 -17.73 23.46
C LEU A 42 12.09 -17.31 22.63
N LEU A 43 12.62 -18.25 21.86
CA LEU A 43 13.66 -17.93 20.89
C LEU A 43 13.07 -17.03 19.80
N THR A 44 13.80 -15.98 19.43
CA THR A 44 13.39 -15.09 18.33
C THR A 44 13.79 -15.72 17.00
N PRO A 45 12.87 -15.90 16.04
CA PRO A 45 13.22 -16.29 14.67
C PRO A 45 14.18 -15.28 14.04
N VAL A 46 15.19 -15.76 13.30
CA VAL A 46 16.11 -14.90 12.55
C VAL A 46 15.51 -14.44 11.21
N ALA A 47 14.51 -15.16 10.70
CA ALA A 47 13.72 -14.77 9.54
C ALA A 47 12.32 -15.36 9.62
N ILE A 48 11.35 -14.65 9.05
CA ILE A 48 9.97 -15.12 8.92
C ILE A 48 9.53 -14.86 7.48
N THR A 49 9.05 -15.90 6.80
CA THR A 49 8.67 -15.87 5.37
C THR A 49 7.32 -16.54 5.15
N ALA A 50 6.72 -16.36 3.98
CA ALA A 50 5.47 -17.01 3.62
C ALA A 50 5.41 -17.33 2.12
N SER A 51 4.50 -18.22 1.73
CA SER A 51 4.21 -18.49 0.32
C SER A 51 3.57 -17.31 -0.39
N SER A 52 2.68 -16.59 0.30
CA SER A 52 2.01 -15.39 -0.19
C SER A 52 1.42 -14.56 0.96
N HIS A 53 0.91 -13.37 0.62
CA HIS A 53 0.03 -12.58 1.47
C HIS A 53 -0.70 -11.46 0.71
N ASP A 54 -1.72 -10.88 1.31
CA ASP A 54 -2.47 -9.72 0.81
C ASP A 54 -1.83 -8.35 1.10
N GLY A 55 -0.56 -8.36 1.52
CA GLY A 55 0.21 -7.22 2.00
C GLY A 55 0.33 -7.19 3.52
N ASN A 56 -0.52 -7.94 4.24
CA ASN A 56 -0.30 -8.23 5.65
C ASN A 56 0.73 -9.38 5.76
N GLY A 57 2.01 -9.00 5.81
CA GLY A 57 3.17 -9.90 5.72
C GLY A 57 3.41 -10.79 6.94
N PRO A 58 4.36 -11.74 6.83
CA PRO A 58 4.61 -12.75 7.84
C PRO A 58 5.50 -12.24 8.99
N ASP A 59 6.12 -11.07 8.86
CA ASP A 59 6.79 -10.34 9.95
C ASP A 59 5.88 -10.08 11.16
N ARG A 60 4.57 -10.01 10.91
CA ARG A 60 3.50 -9.78 11.90
C ARG A 60 3.05 -11.04 12.63
N LEU A 61 3.80 -12.12 12.54
CA LEU A 61 3.54 -13.34 13.29
C LEU A 61 4.32 -13.36 14.61
N PHE A 62 5.25 -12.43 14.81
CA PHE A 62 6.12 -12.42 15.98
C PHE A 62 6.43 -10.97 16.42
N ASP A 63 5.49 -10.06 16.26
CA ASP A 63 5.62 -8.66 16.70
C ASP A 63 4.95 -8.39 18.07
N GLN A 64 4.37 -9.42 18.69
CA GLN A 64 3.68 -9.36 19.98
C GLN A 64 2.48 -8.39 19.96
N ASP A 65 1.83 -8.24 18.80
CA ASP A 65 0.68 -7.38 18.57
C ASP A 65 -0.46 -8.14 17.90
N ILE A 66 -1.46 -8.54 18.70
CA ILE A 66 -2.67 -9.21 18.20
C ILE A 66 -3.57 -8.34 17.29
N THR A 67 -3.20 -7.08 17.04
CA THR A 67 -3.90 -6.18 16.12
C THR A 67 -3.29 -6.18 14.71
N THR A 68 -2.08 -6.71 14.53
CA THR A 68 -1.48 -7.03 13.23
C THR A 68 -1.71 -8.51 12.91
N ARG A 69 -1.36 -8.92 11.68
CA ARG A 69 -1.51 -10.31 11.23
C ARG A 69 -0.71 -10.58 9.98
N TRP A 70 -0.36 -11.84 9.75
CA TRP A 70 -0.17 -12.38 8.42
C TRP A 70 -1.54 -12.74 7.80
N SER A 71 -1.72 -12.55 6.49
CA SER A 71 -2.93 -13.02 5.80
C SER A 71 -2.70 -13.46 4.36
N ALA A 72 -3.10 -14.70 4.07
CA ALA A 72 -3.06 -15.30 2.74
C ALA A 72 -4.37 -16.03 2.45
N ALA A 73 -4.87 -15.94 1.21
CA ALA A 73 -6.06 -16.66 0.78
C ALA A 73 -5.65 -17.86 -0.08
N GLY A 74 -6.12 -19.06 0.28
CA GLY A 74 -5.80 -20.28 -0.45
C GLY A 74 -5.53 -21.45 0.49
N ASP A 75 -5.88 -22.65 0.04
CA ASP A 75 -5.54 -23.89 0.74
C ASP A 75 -4.07 -24.24 0.48
N GLY A 76 -3.33 -24.59 1.53
CA GLY A 76 -1.90 -24.93 1.45
C GLY A 76 -0.94 -23.75 1.52
N GLU A 77 -1.45 -22.51 1.59
CA GLU A 77 -0.62 -21.34 1.84
C GLU A 77 0.04 -21.43 3.22
N TRP A 78 1.31 -21.04 3.31
CA TRP A 78 2.12 -21.27 4.49
C TRP A 78 2.89 -20.04 4.96
N ALA A 79 3.21 -20.02 6.25
CA ALA A 79 4.17 -19.11 6.86
C ALA A 79 5.23 -19.92 7.64
N MET A 80 6.48 -19.50 7.55
CA MET A 80 7.65 -20.23 8.05
C MET A 80 8.52 -19.35 8.94
N LEU A 81 8.82 -19.85 10.13
CA LEU A 81 9.80 -19.29 11.07
C LEU A 81 11.13 -20.03 10.90
N ASP A 82 12.22 -19.30 10.64
CA ASP A 82 13.59 -19.81 10.70
C ASP A 82 14.25 -19.37 12.01
N TYR A 83 14.64 -20.32 12.87
CA TYR A 83 15.32 -20.03 14.14
C TYR A 83 16.85 -19.93 14.01
N GLY A 84 17.39 -20.05 12.79
CA GLY A 84 18.80 -19.89 12.45
C GLY A 84 19.69 -21.09 12.80
N SER A 85 19.24 -21.95 13.71
CA SER A 85 19.91 -23.17 14.14
C SER A 85 18.89 -24.21 14.61
N VAL A 86 19.29 -25.48 14.66
CA VAL A 86 18.43 -26.58 15.10
C VAL A 86 18.16 -26.49 16.60
N GLN A 87 16.89 -26.50 16.98
CA GLN A 87 16.39 -26.49 18.34
C GLN A 87 15.42 -27.65 18.55
N GLU A 88 15.16 -28.03 19.79
CA GLU A 88 14.14 -29.02 20.13
C GLU A 88 12.81 -28.31 20.44
N PHE A 89 11.71 -28.75 19.83
CA PHE A 89 10.36 -28.22 20.04
C PHE A 89 9.34 -29.33 20.26
N ASP A 90 8.33 -29.06 21.08
CA ASP A 90 7.21 -29.97 21.38
C ASP A 90 5.83 -29.29 21.29
N ALA A 91 5.78 -28.00 20.94
CA ALA A 91 4.54 -27.28 20.73
C ALA A 91 4.71 -26.08 19.80
N VAL A 92 3.56 -25.54 19.37
CA VAL A 92 3.44 -24.16 18.91
C VAL A 92 2.41 -23.42 19.74
N GLN A 93 2.56 -22.11 19.85
CA GLN A 93 1.51 -21.20 20.29
C GLN A 93 1.12 -20.29 19.13
N ALA A 94 -0.18 -20.10 18.92
CA ALA A 94 -0.71 -19.27 17.85
C ALA A 94 -1.92 -18.46 18.30
N ALA A 95 -2.01 -17.21 17.85
CA ALA A 95 -3.19 -16.37 18.00
C ALA A 95 -3.81 -16.10 16.62
N PHE A 96 -5.13 -16.05 16.54
CA PHE A 96 -5.85 -16.06 15.26
C PHE A 96 -6.68 -14.81 15.05
N SER A 97 -6.62 -14.23 13.85
CA SER A 97 -7.42 -13.07 13.49
C SER A 97 -8.90 -13.46 13.41
N LYS A 98 -9.71 -12.83 14.28
CA LYS A 98 -11.12 -13.20 14.53
C LYS A 98 -11.26 -14.62 15.09
N GLY A 99 -10.28 -15.07 15.87
CA GLY A 99 -10.25 -16.40 16.48
C GLY A 99 -11.40 -16.70 17.44
N ASN A 100 -12.16 -15.70 17.86
CA ASN A 100 -13.39 -15.85 18.65
C ASN A 100 -14.69 -15.88 17.81
N GLU A 101 -14.58 -15.83 16.48
CA GLU A 101 -15.72 -15.83 15.57
C GLU A 101 -15.73 -17.02 14.60
N ARG A 102 -14.58 -17.69 14.42
CA ARG A 102 -14.35 -18.77 13.47
C ARG A 102 -13.13 -19.59 13.89
N GLN A 103 -13.10 -20.85 13.49
CA GLN A 103 -11.97 -21.75 13.75
C GLN A 103 -11.07 -21.77 12.50
N SER A 104 -9.78 -21.53 12.70
CA SER A 104 -8.75 -21.68 11.66
C SER A 104 -8.35 -23.14 11.53
N LYS A 105 -8.05 -23.58 10.30
CA LYS A 105 -7.66 -24.96 10.00
C LYS A 105 -6.24 -25.00 9.50
N PHE A 106 -5.41 -25.90 10.01
CA PHE A 106 -3.98 -25.91 9.66
C PHE A 106 -3.26 -27.19 10.04
N ASP A 107 -2.08 -27.36 9.45
CA ASP A 107 -1.05 -28.29 9.88
C ASP A 107 0.16 -27.51 10.43
N ILE A 108 0.97 -28.18 11.26
CA ILE A 108 2.31 -27.72 11.62
C ILE A 108 3.32 -28.72 11.09
N GLN A 109 4.29 -28.19 10.35
CA GLN A 109 5.39 -28.94 9.80
C GLN A 109 6.72 -28.39 10.31
N MET A 110 7.70 -29.27 10.48
CA MET A 110 9.02 -28.93 10.98
C MET A 110 10.12 -29.51 10.10
N SER A 111 11.25 -28.82 10.02
CA SER A 111 12.38 -29.21 9.19
C SER A 111 13.72 -28.78 9.79
N VAL A 112 14.77 -29.55 9.51
CA VAL A 112 16.17 -29.22 9.84
C VAL A 112 16.86 -28.49 8.69
N ASP A 113 16.56 -28.88 7.45
CA ASP A 113 17.24 -28.43 6.23
C ASP A 113 16.44 -27.38 5.44
N GLY A 114 15.14 -27.22 5.72
CA GLY A 114 14.22 -26.34 5.00
C GLY A 114 13.63 -26.96 3.73
N GLU A 115 14.06 -28.16 3.36
CA GLU A 115 13.65 -28.87 2.14
C GLU A 115 12.75 -30.06 2.46
N SER A 116 13.14 -30.86 3.46
CA SER A 116 12.44 -32.05 3.91
C SER A 116 11.55 -31.71 5.10
N TRP A 117 10.24 -31.92 4.96
CA TRP A 117 9.25 -31.51 5.96
C TRP A 117 8.59 -32.71 6.63
N THR A 118 8.50 -32.66 7.96
CA THR A 118 7.74 -33.62 8.77
C THR A 118 6.53 -32.92 9.37
N THR A 119 5.32 -33.43 9.11
CA THR A 119 4.10 -32.97 9.79
C THR A 119 4.11 -33.47 11.24
N VAL A 120 4.09 -32.55 12.20
CA VAL A 120 4.06 -32.86 13.64
C VAL A 120 2.68 -32.68 14.26
N LEU A 121 1.85 -31.84 13.63
CA LEU A 121 0.42 -31.70 13.93
C LEU A 121 -0.33 -31.65 12.60
N GLU A 122 -1.34 -32.50 12.44
CA GLU A 122 -2.16 -32.61 11.23
C GLU A 122 -3.62 -32.28 11.55
N ALA A 123 -4.31 -31.65 10.59
CA ALA A 123 -5.74 -31.32 10.64
C ALA A 123 -6.17 -30.62 11.93
N GLN A 124 -5.36 -29.67 12.40
CA GLN A 124 -5.68 -28.89 13.58
C GLN A 124 -6.83 -27.92 13.30
N GLU A 125 -7.66 -27.68 14.31
CA GLU A 125 -8.63 -26.59 14.33
C GLU A 125 -8.39 -25.73 15.56
N SER A 126 -8.37 -24.41 15.40
CA SER A 126 -8.35 -23.50 16.55
C SER A 126 -9.68 -23.54 17.31
N SER A 127 -9.68 -23.05 18.54
CA SER A 127 -10.85 -23.07 19.43
C SER A 127 -12.08 -22.37 18.87
N GLY A 128 -11.91 -21.33 18.04
CA GLY A 128 -13.00 -20.49 17.56
C GLY A 128 -13.62 -19.60 18.65
N ARG A 129 -12.95 -19.45 19.80
CA ARG A 129 -13.50 -18.81 21.01
C ARG A 129 -12.63 -17.70 21.60
N ALA A 130 -11.40 -17.54 21.15
CA ALA A 130 -10.41 -16.63 21.74
C ALA A 130 -9.62 -15.85 20.68
N LEU A 131 -9.15 -14.65 21.03
CA LEU A 131 -8.24 -13.85 20.21
C LEU A 131 -6.78 -14.02 20.62
N GLY A 132 -6.52 -14.38 21.86
CA GLY A 132 -5.18 -14.59 22.39
C GLY A 132 -4.54 -15.90 21.93
N LEU A 133 -3.38 -16.19 22.50
CA LEU A 133 -2.57 -17.36 22.18
C LEU A 133 -3.27 -18.67 22.61
N GLU A 134 -3.32 -19.61 21.68
CA GLU A 134 -3.74 -20.99 21.87
C GLU A 134 -2.54 -21.92 21.62
N ARG A 135 -2.31 -22.90 22.49
CA ARG A 135 -1.21 -23.85 22.38
C ARG A 135 -1.67 -25.14 21.71
N PHE A 136 -0.88 -25.61 20.75
CA PHE A 136 -1.01 -26.90 20.09
C PHE A 136 0.26 -27.70 20.35
N GLN A 137 0.15 -28.77 21.12
CA GLN A 137 1.28 -29.52 21.69
C GLN A 137 1.29 -30.96 21.16
N PHE A 138 2.49 -31.50 20.95
CA PHE A 138 2.70 -32.85 20.44
C PHE A 138 3.83 -33.55 21.22
N GLU A 139 3.86 -34.88 21.14
CA GLU A 139 4.93 -35.69 21.71
C GLU A 139 5.27 -36.88 20.79
N PRO A 140 6.54 -37.31 20.73
CA PRO A 140 7.71 -36.73 21.40
C PRO A 140 8.16 -35.39 20.78
N ALA A 141 9.03 -34.66 21.48
CA ALA A 141 9.68 -33.47 20.95
C ALA A 141 10.52 -33.79 19.71
N VAL A 142 10.66 -32.83 18.79
CA VAL A 142 11.43 -32.97 17.56
C VAL A 142 12.49 -31.89 17.42
N ASN A 143 13.60 -32.23 16.77
CA ASN A 143 14.65 -31.26 16.41
C ASN A 143 14.32 -30.58 15.08
N ALA A 144 14.28 -29.25 15.07
CA ALA A 144 13.99 -28.45 13.89
C ALA A 144 14.69 -27.09 13.92
N ARG A 145 15.06 -26.58 12.75
CA ARG A 145 15.45 -25.19 12.55
C ARG A 145 14.28 -24.36 12.02
N TYR A 146 13.46 -24.98 11.17
CA TYR A 146 12.34 -24.34 10.48
C TYR A 146 11.01 -24.89 11.00
N VAL A 147 10.06 -24.00 11.26
CA VAL A 147 8.69 -24.34 11.66
C VAL A 147 7.72 -23.66 10.71
N ARG A 148 6.85 -24.44 10.08
CA ARG A 148 5.91 -24.01 9.04
C ARG A 148 4.47 -24.25 9.48
N TYR A 149 3.68 -23.18 9.53
CA TYR A 149 2.22 -23.24 9.57
C TYR A 149 1.71 -23.41 8.14
N VAL A 150 0.91 -24.44 7.88
CA VAL A 150 0.25 -24.66 6.58
C VAL A 150 -1.25 -24.47 6.78
N GLY A 151 -1.82 -23.45 6.14
CA GLY A 151 -3.20 -23.07 6.34
C GLY A 151 -4.17 -23.75 5.38
N HIS A 152 -5.33 -24.15 5.91
CA HIS A 152 -6.44 -24.78 5.19
C HIS A 152 -7.72 -23.94 5.30
N GLY A 153 -7.55 -22.61 5.35
CA GLY A 153 -8.61 -21.64 5.54
C GLY A 153 -9.18 -21.65 6.95
N ASN A 154 -10.49 -21.40 7.05
CA ASN A 154 -11.23 -21.40 8.31
C ASN A 154 -12.67 -21.88 8.08
N THR A 155 -13.45 -22.01 9.15
CA THR A 155 -14.84 -22.50 9.09
C THR A 155 -15.81 -21.59 8.33
N LYS A 156 -15.40 -20.41 7.86
CA LYS A 156 -16.24 -19.49 7.07
C LYS A 156 -15.76 -19.27 5.63
N ASN A 157 -14.46 -19.28 5.37
CA ASN A 157 -13.87 -19.01 4.05
C ASN A 157 -12.41 -19.49 3.96
N GLY A 158 -11.79 -19.34 2.77
CA GLY A 158 -10.42 -19.80 2.49
C GLY A 158 -9.28 -18.89 2.97
N TRP A 159 -9.52 -17.95 3.89
CA TRP A 159 -8.45 -17.09 4.41
C TRP A 159 -7.70 -17.75 5.57
N ASN A 160 -6.37 -17.75 5.49
CA ASN A 160 -5.44 -18.01 6.58
C ASN A 160 -5.07 -16.65 7.19
N SER A 161 -5.36 -16.44 8.47
CA SER A 161 -5.11 -15.15 9.12
C SER A 161 -4.68 -15.37 10.58
N VAL A 162 -3.39 -15.21 10.83
CA VAL A 162 -2.73 -15.50 12.10
C VAL A 162 -2.08 -14.22 12.61
N THR A 163 -2.30 -13.87 13.87
CA THR A 163 -1.79 -12.65 14.50
C THR A 163 -0.50 -12.90 15.27
N GLU A 164 -0.30 -14.09 15.82
CA GLU A 164 0.96 -14.50 16.45
C GLU A 164 1.21 -15.98 16.17
N LEU A 165 2.47 -16.37 16.03
CA LEU A 165 2.92 -17.75 15.89
C LEU A 165 4.33 -17.89 16.46
N ALA A 166 4.52 -18.84 17.38
CA ALA A 166 5.83 -19.21 17.89
C ALA A 166 5.94 -20.72 18.13
N ALA A 167 7.12 -21.27 17.93
CA ALA A 167 7.45 -22.64 18.34
C ALA A 167 7.95 -22.63 19.79
N VAL A 168 7.65 -23.70 20.52
CA VAL A 168 7.83 -23.76 21.96
C VAL A 168 8.43 -25.10 22.34
N ASN A 169 9.32 -25.08 23.33
CA ASN A 169 9.74 -26.26 24.07
C ASN A 169 9.23 -26.15 25.50
N CYS A 170 8.15 -26.86 25.82
CA CYS A 170 7.48 -26.80 27.10
C CYS A 170 8.35 -27.29 28.27
N SER A 171 9.46 -27.99 28.01
CA SER A 171 10.41 -28.37 29.05
C SER A 171 11.24 -27.19 29.58
N ILE A 172 11.40 -26.12 28.79
CA ILE A 172 12.19 -24.92 29.15
C ILE A 172 11.39 -23.61 29.13
N ASN A 173 10.48 -23.45 28.16
CA ASN A 173 9.65 -22.26 27.99
C ASN A 173 8.37 -22.33 28.84
N ALA A 174 7.70 -21.19 28.99
CA ALA A 174 6.36 -21.14 29.57
C ALA A 174 5.34 -21.78 28.63
N CYS A 175 4.61 -22.77 29.13
CA CYS A 175 3.44 -23.38 28.49
C CYS A 175 2.23 -23.25 29.44
N PRO A 176 1.76 -22.01 29.68
CA PRO A 176 0.79 -21.72 30.73
C PRO A 176 -0.57 -22.33 30.43
N SER A 177 -1.34 -22.60 31.48
CA SER A 177 -2.72 -23.09 31.38
C SER A 177 -3.65 -22.10 30.66
N SER A 178 -3.30 -20.81 30.62
CA SER A 178 -4.04 -19.77 29.89
C SER A 178 -4.05 -19.94 28.37
N HIS A 179 -3.10 -20.67 27.77
CA HIS A 179 -3.09 -20.95 26.33
C HIS A 179 -3.94 -22.18 25.96
N ILE A 180 -4.65 -22.77 26.93
CA ILE A 180 -5.68 -23.78 26.67
C ILE A 180 -7.04 -23.10 26.84
N ILE A 181 -7.82 -23.02 25.76
CA ILE A 181 -9.00 -22.15 25.69
C ILE A 181 -10.19 -22.73 26.47
N THR A 182 -10.21 -22.47 27.77
CA THR A 182 -11.32 -22.79 28.68
C THR A 182 -12.30 -21.63 28.80
N SER A 183 -13.48 -21.86 29.40
CA SER A 183 -14.44 -20.79 29.66
C SER A 183 -13.89 -19.68 30.57
N ALA A 184 -12.94 -19.99 31.46
CA ALA A 184 -12.28 -18.99 32.30
C ALA A 184 -11.35 -18.08 31.48
N VAL A 185 -10.61 -18.64 30.51
CA VAL A 185 -9.78 -17.86 29.57
C VAL A 185 -10.64 -16.93 28.72
N VAL A 186 -11.73 -17.46 28.14
CA VAL A 186 -12.69 -16.65 27.35
C VAL A 186 -13.28 -15.51 28.19
N ALA A 187 -13.61 -15.76 29.46
CA ALA A 187 -14.10 -14.72 30.36
C ALA A 187 -13.05 -13.65 30.65
N ALA A 188 -11.78 -14.03 30.80
CA ALA A 188 -10.67 -13.09 31.00
C ALA A 188 -10.40 -12.21 29.77
N GLU A 189 -10.53 -12.75 28.55
CA GLU A 189 -10.37 -11.98 27.32
C GLU A 189 -11.44 -10.91 27.11
N ALA A 190 -12.61 -11.02 27.76
CA ALA A 190 -13.68 -10.03 27.59
C ALA A 190 -13.23 -8.61 27.97
N SER A 191 -12.40 -8.48 29.02
CA SER A 191 -11.81 -7.19 29.42
C SER A 191 -10.79 -6.69 28.38
N MET A 192 -9.90 -7.56 27.91
CA MET A 192 -8.93 -7.23 26.86
C MET A 192 -9.63 -6.74 25.59
N ILE A 193 -10.68 -7.44 25.14
CA ILE A 193 -11.48 -7.05 23.97
C ILE A 193 -12.16 -5.69 24.19
N ALA A 194 -12.68 -5.42 25.39
CA ALA A 194 -13.28 -4.13 25.72
C ALA A 194 -12.24 -2.99 25.68
N GLU A 195 -11.05 -3.22 26.20
CA GLU A 195 -9.92 -2.28 26.15
C GLU A 195 -9.47 -2.03 24.70
N MET A 196 -9.32 -3.07 23.88
CA MET A 196 -9.00 -2.94 22.45
C MET A 196 -10.05 -2.11 21.70
N LYS A 197 -11.34 -2.35 21.95
CA LYS A 197 -12.44 -1.56 21.35
C LYS A 197 -12.40 -0.10 21.80
N ALA A 198 -12.09 0.15 23.07
CA ALA A 198 -11.94 1.50 23.60
C ALA A 198 -10.74 2.22 22.95
N ALA A 199 -9.61 1.53 22.79
CA ALA A 199 -8.42 2.04 22.11
C ALA A 199 -8.69 2.34 20.64
N GLU A 200 -9.41 1.47 19.91
CA GLU A 200 -9.81 1.71 18.52
C GLU A 200 -10.68 2.97 18.40
N LYS A 201 -11.64 3.15 19.32
CA LYS A 201 -12.48 4.34 19.37
C LYS A 201 -11.66 5.60 19.66
N ALA A 202 -10.72 5.54 20.60
CA ALA A 202 -9.81 6.64 20.92
C ALA A 202 -8.94 7.01 19.71
N ARG A 203 -8.38 6.01 19.01
CA ARG A 203 -7.62 6.20 17.76
C ARG A 203 -8.46 6.87 16.69
N LYS A 204 -9.71 6.42 16.47
CA LYS A 204 -10.63 7.07 15.52
C LYS A 204 -10.91 8.53 15.90
N ALA A 205 -11.10 8.81 17.19
CA ALA A 205 -11.36 10.16 17.69
C ALA A 205 -10.15 11.09 17.53
N ALA A 206 -8.92 10.60 17.76
CA ALA A 206 -7.69 11.35 17.56
C ALA A 206 -7.46 11.77 16.10
N ARG A 207 -8.09 11.07 15.15
CA ARG A 207 -8.00 11.32 13.70
C ARG A 207 -9.11 12.21 13.14
N LYS A 208 -9.89 12.89 13.99
CA LYS A 208 -11.02 13.73 13.57
C LYS A 208 -10.64 14.81 12.53
N ASP A 209 -9.41 15.33 12.62
CA ASP A 209 -8.92 16.43 11.78
C ASP A 209 -8.19 15.93 10.52
N LEU A 210 -8.28 14.64 10.20
CA LEU A 210 -7.60 14.00 9.07
C LEU A 210 -7.81 14.74 7.75
N ARG A 211 -9.01 15.25 7.51
CA ARG A 211 -9.39 15.96 6.27
C ARG A 211 -9.47 17.48 6.42
N SER A 212 -9.04 18.02 7.56
CA SER A 212 -8.96 19.45 7.80
C SER A 212 -7.76 20.05 7.08
N GLY A 213 -7.90 21.26 6.56
CA GLY A 213 -6.81 22.10 6.05
C GLY A 213 -6.30 23.13 7.06
N ASP A 214 -6.76 23.09 8.31
CA ASP A 214 -6.44 24.06 9.37
C ASP A 214 -5.06 23.76 10.00
N PHE A 215 -3.99 23.91 9.22
CA PHE A 215 -2.59 23.79 9.65
C PHE A 215 -1.65 24.51 8.67
N GLY A 216 -0.36 24.57 9.02
CA GLY A 216 0.69 25.17 8.19
C GLY A 216 0.78 26.69 8.38
N ALA A 217 2.00 27.21 8.32
CA ALA A 217 2.22 28.66 8.38
C ALA A 217 1.65 29.37 7.14
N PRO A 218 1.01 30.55 7.28
CA PRO A 218 0.63 31.34 6.11
C PRO A 218 1.86 31.73 5.29
N ALA A 219 1.82 31.46 3.98
CA ALA A 219 2.86 31.86 3.03
C ALA A 219 2.48 33.16 2.30
N VAL A 220 3.50 33.89 1.83
CA VAL A 220 3.30 35.12 1.06
C VAL A 220 2.99 34.75 -0.39
N TYR A 221 1.85 35.22 -0.91
CA TYR A 221 1.51 35.14 -2.31
C TYR A 221 2.06 36.39 -3.04
N PRO A 222 3.02 36.26 -3.98
CA PRO A 222 3.63 37.40 -4.65
C PRO A 222 2.61 38.37 -5.27
N CYS A 223 1.55 37.86 -5.91
CA CYS A 223 0.53 38.66 -6.56
C CYS A 223 -0.29 39.55 -5.61
N GLU A 224 -0.37 39.16 -4.34
CA GLU A 224 -1.12 39.89 -3.32
C GLU A 224 -0.23 40.86 -2.52
N THR A 225 1.08 40.86 -2.76
CA THR A 225 2.05 41.56 -1.90
C THR A 225 3.09 42.37 -2.65
N THR A 226 3.87 41.73 -3.53
CA THR A 226 5.12 42.30 -4.07
C THR A 226 5.09 42.47 -5.59
N VAL A 227 4.18 41.78 -6.28
CA VAL A 227 4.09 41.74 -7.75
C VAL A 227 2.68 42.11 -8.19
N THR A 228 2.57 42.98 -9.20
CA THR A 228 1.28 43.23 -9.88
C THR A 228 1.07 42.15 -10.94
N CYS A 229 0.34 41.11 -10.60
CA CYS A 229 0.02 40.04 -11.54
C CYS A 229 -1.09 40.43 -12.51
N LEU A 230 -0.94 40.04 -13.76
CA LEU A 230 -1.92 40.29 -14.81
C LEU A 230 -2.81 39.05 -15.03
N ARG A 231 -3.86 39.20 -15.84
CA ARG A 231 -4.67 38.08 -16.33
C ARG A 231 -4.25 37.58 -17.71
N SER A 232 -3.16 38.13 -18.24
CA SER A 232 -2.55 37.76 -19.52
C SER A 232 -1.49 36.67 -19.33
N GLU A 233 -0.97 36.16 -20.44
CA GLU A 233 0.15 35.23 -20.43
C GLU A 233 1.36 35.82 -19.68
N LEU A 234 2.04 34.95 -18.94
CA LEU A 234 3.33 35.23 -18.31
C LEU A 234 4.39 35.51 -19.38
N PRO A 235 5.37 36.39 -19.08
CA PRO A 235 6.50 36.60 -19.96
C PRO A 235 7.27 35.29 -20.18
N PRO A 236 8.10 35.22 -21.25
CA PRO A 236 9.02 34.11 -21.43
C PRO A 236 9.87 33.90 -20.19
N THR A 237 9.99 32.65 -19.76
CA THR A 237 10.81 32.29 -18.60
C THR A 237 12.26 32.67 -18.88
N PRO A 238 12.96 33.38 -17.96
CA PRO A 238 14.38 33.67 -18.11
C PRO A 238 15.21 32.40 -18.28
N ALA A 239 16.46 32.54 -18.73
CA ALA A 239 17.37 31.41 -18.79
C ALA A 239 17.56 30.81 -17.38
N LEU A 240 17.19 29.54 -17.24
CA LEU A 240 17.31 28.78 -16.00
C LEU A 240 18.69 28.12 -15.92
N PRO A 241 19.21 27.87 -14.71
CA PRO A 241 20.45 27.11 -14.56
C PRO A 241 20.26 25.66 -15.02
N GLU A 242 21.32 25.01 -15.50
CA GLU A 242 21.27 23.60 -15.93
C GLU A 242 20.93 22.65 -14.77
N THR A 243 21.37 23.00 -13.56
CA THR A 243 21.05 22.31 -12.30
C THR A 243 20.54 23.34 -11.29
N PRO A 244 19.56 23.01 -10.44
CA PRO A 244 19.05 23.93 -9.44
C PRO A 244 20.13 24.46 -8.50
N LEU A 245 20.05 25.74 -8.14
CA LEU A 245 21.01 26.42 -7.28
C LEU A 245 20.41 26.71 -5.89
N PRO A 246 21.19 26.56 -4.81
CA PRO A 246 20.78 26.96 -3.48
C PRO A 246 20.44 28.46 -3.40
N GLY A 247 19.45 28.82 -2.57
CA GLY A 247 19.06 30.21 -2.32
C GLY A 247 18.17 30.83 -3.40
N ASN A 248 18.10 30.25 -4.59
CA ASN A 248 17.10 30.60 -5.62
C ASN A 248 15.69 30.23 -5.14
N ALA A 249 14.68 31.00 -5.57
CA ALA A 249 13.30 30.55 -5.50
C ALA A 249 13.04 29.40 -6.50
N PRO A 250 12.00 28.57 -6.30
CA PRO A 250 11.66 27.49 -7.21
C PRO A 250 11.53 27.94 -8.67
N SER A 251 10.93 29.10 -8.93
CA SER A 251 10.78 29.64 -10.29
C SER A 251 12.08 30.16 -10.94
N GLU A 252 13.14 30.32 -10.16
CA GLU A 252 14.47 30.69 -10.66
C GLU A 252 15.31 29.45 -11.00
N ASN A 253 14.90 28.27 -10.52
CA ASN A 253 15.50 26.97 -10.84
C ASN A 253 14.67 26.16 -11.85
N PHE A 254 13.36 26.36 -11.90
CA PHE A 254 12.40 25.59 -12.70
C PHE A 254 11.46 26.51 -13.47
N ASP A 255 11.04 26.08 -14.65
CA ASP A 255 9.99 26.79 -15.38
C ASP A 255 8.63 26.45 -14.76
N LEU A 256 8.19 27.30 -13.82
CA LEU A 256 6.91 27.16 -13.15
C LEU A 256 5.77 27.93 -13.84
N SER A 257 6.03 28.54 -15.01
CA SER A 257 5.04 29.35 -15.72
C SER A 257 3.85 28.55 -16.23
N TYR A 258 4.02 27.25 -16.47
CA TYR A 258 3.00 26.34 -16.94
C TYR A 258 2.51 25.38 -15.84
N TRP A 259 2.48 25.80 -14.58
CA TRP A 259 1.94 25.01 -13.48
C TRP A 259 1.07 25.85 -12.55
N TYR A 260 0.07 25.23 -11.92
CA TYR A 260 -0.43 25.69 -10.62
C TYR A 260 -0.10 24.63 -9.56
N LEU A 261 0.08 25.04 -8.30
CA LEU A 261 0.32 24.14 -7.18
C LEU A 261 -0.95 23.98 -6.35
N SER A 262 -1.34 22.75 -6.02
CA SER A 262 -2.39 22.48 -5.05
C SER A 262 -1.79 22.13 -3.69
N GLN A 263 -2.25 22.79 -2.63
CA GLN A 263 -1.69 22.66 -1.28
C GLN A 263 -2.71 22.06 -0.31
N PRO A 264 -2.31 21.17 0.61
CA PRO A 264 -3.24 20.42 1.45
C PRO A 264 -3.77 21.23 2.65
N PHE A 265 -3.61 22.55 2.66
CA PHE A 265 -4.17 23.46 3.66
C PHE A 265 -5.34 24.27 3.10
N ASP A 266 -6.12 24.89 3.99
CA ASP A 266 -7.36 25.65 3.72
C ASP A 266 -7.37 26.91 4.60
N HIS A 267 -6.49 27.86 4.31
CA HIS A 267 -6.36 29.08 5.12
C HIS A 267 -7.50 30.06 4.89
N ASP A 268 -8.15 30.01 3.72
CA ASP A 268 -9.29 30.85 3.37
C ASP A 268 -10.65 30.29 3.84
N LYS A 269 -10.67 29.06 4.37
CA LYS A 269 -11.82 28.36 4.96
C LYS A 269 -12.93 28.07 3.95
N ASN A 270 -12.54 27.72 2.72
CA ASN A 270 -13.46 27.37 1.64
C ASN A 270 -13.71 25.86 1.49
N GLU A 271 -13.14 25.03 2.37
CA GLU A 271 -13.18 23.56 2.37
C GLU A 271 -12.48 22.91 1.16
N ARG A 272 -11.50 23.60 0.55
CA ARG A 272 -10.72 23.13 -0.59
C ARG A 272 -9.24 23.43 -0.39
N PRO A 273 -8.35 22.75 -1.15
CA PRO A 273 -6.95 23.12 -1.24
C PRO A 273 -6.75 24.58 -1.63
N ASP A 274 -5.82 25.24 -0.95
CA ASP A 274 -5.31 26.54 -1.36
C ASP A 274 -4.39 26.38 -2.58
N ASP A 275 -4.92 26.73 -3.75
CA ASP A 275 -4.20 26.63 -5.01
C ASP A 275 -3.33 27.88 -5.27
N VAL A 276 -2.07 27.68 -5.67
CA VAL A 276 -1.14 28.74 -6.08
C VAL A 276 -1.15 28.85 -7.59
N SER A 277 -1.63 29.98 -8.12
CA SER A 277 -1.71 30.24 -9.55
C SER A 277 -0.33 30.31 -10.24
N GLU A 278 -0.33 30.18 -11.57
CA GLU A 278 0.87 30.25 -12.40
C GLU A 278 1.65 31.56 -12.15
N TRP A 279 0.92 32.67 -12.01
CA TRP A 279 1.52 33.98 -11.74
C TRP A 279 2.21 34.05 -10.38
N ASN A 280 1.66 33.43 -9.34
CA ASN A 280 2.32 33.38 -8.04
C ASN A 280 3.54 32.46 -8.08
N LEU A 281 3.42 31.27 -8.68
CA LEU A 281 4.54 30.33 -8.79
C LEU A 281 5.71 30.92 -9.57
N ALA A 282 5.46 31.49 -10.74
CA ALA A 282 6.49 32.09 -11.60
C ALA A 282 7.16 33.34 -10.98
N ASN A 283 6.62 33.88 -9.88
CA ASN A 283 7.16 35.03 -9.17
C ASN A 283 7.71 34.67 -7.78
N GLY A 284 8.25 33.46 -7.64
CA GLY A 284 9.05 33.08 -6.48
C GLY A 284 8.26 32.59 -5.27
N TYR A 285 7.02 32.14 -5.45
CA TYR A 285 6.25 31.54 -4.36
C TYR A 285 7.02 30.37 -3.72
N GLN A 286 7.04 30.35 -2.38
CA GLN A 286 7.53 29.25 -1.57
C GLN A 286 6.64 29.11 -0.33
N HIS A 287 6.42 27.86 0.08
CA HIS A 287 5.90 27.52 1.39
C HIS A 287 6.97 26.73 2.17
N PRO A 288 7.46 27.23 3.33
CA PRO A 288 8.65 26.70 3.99
C PRO A 288 8.50 25.26 4.49
N GLU A 289 7.28 24.77 4.67
CA GLU A 289 7.06 23.40 5.16
C GLU A 289 6.85 22.35 4.05
N ILE A 290 6.37 22.76 2.86
CA ILE A 290 5.84 21.79 1.87
C ILE A 290 6.29 22.02 0.42
N PHE A 291 6.71 23.24 0.06
CA PHE A 291 7.09 23.60 -1.30
C PHE A 291 8.18 24.67 -1.27
N TYR A 292 9.45 24.27 -1.33
CA TYR A 292 10.58 25.18 -1.15
C TYR A 292 11.85 24.67 -1.82
N THR A 293 12.81 25.57 -2.01
CA THR A 293 14.16 25.22 -2.45
C THR A 293 14.99 24.72 -1.27
N ALA A 294 15.47 23.49 -1.34
CA ALA A 294 16.37 22.90 -0.35
C ALA A 294 17.78 23.53 -0.38
N ASP A 295 18.60 23.23 0.63
CA ASP A 295 19.97 23.74 0.76
C ASP A 295 20.90 23.35 -0.41
N ASP A 296 20.55 22.30 -1.17
CA ASP A 296 21.26 21.86 -2.37
C ASP A 296 20.63 22.39 -3.68
N GLY A 297 19.61 23.25 -3.58
CA GLY A 297 18.87 23.83 -4.71
C GLY A 297 17.67 23.02 -5.17
N GLY A 298 17.51 21.76 -4.74
CA GLY A 298 16.40 20.91 -5.16
C GLY A 298 15.02 21.45 -4.74
N LEU A 299 13.98 21.19 -5.53
CA LEU A 299 12.61 21.59 -5.23
C LEU A 299 11.91 20.51 -4.40
N VAL A 300 11.64 20.82 -3.13
CA VAL A 300 11.00 19.91 -2.18
C VAL A 300 9.49 19.94 -2.33
N PHE A 301 8.87 18.77 -2.36
CA PHE A 301 7.43 18.56 -2.18
C PHE A 301 7.21 17.67 -0.96
N LYS A 302 6.45 18.14 0.02
CA LYS A 302 6.05 17.34 1.19
C LYS A 302 4.54 17.19 1.25
N SER A 303 4.05 15.96 1.35
CA SER A 303 2.63 15.67 1.55
C SER A 303 2.42 14.85 2.82
N TYR A 304 1.78 15.46 3.81
CA TYR A 304 1.30 14.76 4.99
C TYR A 304 0.16 13.79 4.64
N VAL A 305 -0.19 12.90 5.59
CA VAL A 305 -1.42 12.12 5.55
C VAL A 305 -2.64 13.02 5.79
N LYS A 306 -2.53 13.99 6.71
CA LYS A 306 -3.55 15.03 6.92
C LYS A 306 -3.61 16.02 5.76
N GLY A 307 -4.74 16.71 5.63
CA GLY A 307 -4.92 17.73 4.59
C GLY A 307 -6.36 17.92 4.14
N VAL A 308 -6.74 19.11 3.67
CA VAL A 308 -7.94 19.22 2.85
C VAL A 308 -7.72 18.47 1.52
N ARG A 309 -8.81 17.99 0.91
CA ARG A 309 -8.75 17.20 -0.34
C ARG A 309 -9.39 17.96 -1.49
N THR A 310 -8.88 17.73 -2.70
CA THR A 310 -9.37 18.36 -3.94
C THR A 310 -10.85 18.11 -4.23
N SER A 311 -11.43 17.02 -3.71
CA SER A 311 -12.86 16.72 -3.82
C SER A 311 -13.32 15.75 -2.72
N LYS A 312 -14.64 15.55 -2.62
CA LYS A 312 -15.25 14.53 -1.74
C LYS A 312 -14.86 13.10 -2.14
N ASN A 313 -14.60 12.85 -3.42
CA ASN A 313 -14.25 11.52 -3.93
C ASN A 313 -12.75 11.21 -3.75
N THR A 314 -11.93 12.24 -3.54
CA THR A 314 -10.49 12.08 -3.32
C THR A 314 -10.24 11.64 -1.87
N LYS A 315 -9.56 10.50 -1.69
CA LYS A 315 -9.17 9.98 -0.37
C LYS A 315 -7.96 10.72 0.21
N TYR A 316 -6.97 11.02 -0.62
CA TYR A 316 -5.63 11.39 -0.14
C TYR A 316 -5.30 12.87 -0.35
N ALA A 317 -4.45 13.42 0.52
CA ALA A 317 -3.90 14.77 0.39
C ALA A 317 -2.82 14.79 -0.69
N ARG A 318 -2.51 15.99 -1.21
CA ARG A 318 -1.45 16.20 -2.21
C ARG A 318 -0.75 17.53 -1.98
N THR A 319 0.53 17.56 -2.29
CA THR A 319 1.29 18.77 -2.61
C THR A 319 1.84 18.55 -4.00
N GLU A 320 1.09 19.03 -5.00
CA GLU A 320 1.25 18.56 -6.37
C GLU A 320 0.94 19.65 -7.38
N LEU A 321 1.78 19.74 -8.41
CA LEU A 321 1.60 20.62 -9.54
C LEU A 321 0.61 20.03 -10.55
N ARG A 322 -0.15 20.91 -11.21
CA ARG A 322 -1.02 20.61 -12.35
C ARG A 322 -0.60 21.52 -13.50
N GLU A 323 -0.29 20.93 -14.65
CA GLU A 323 0.19 21.64 -15.82
C GLU A 323 -0.83 22.67 -16.33
N MET A 324 -0.42 23.83 -16.81
CA MET A 324 -1.26 24.94 -17.23
C MET A 324 -0.69 25.58 -18.49
N LEU A 325 -0.94 24.98 -19.66
CA LEU A 325 -0.40 25.49 -20.93
C LEU A 325 -0.86 26.91 -21.28
N ARG A 326 -1.89 27.43 -20.58
CA ARG A 326 -2.30 28.83 -20.71
C ARG A 326 -1.29 29.82 -20.12
N ARG A 327 -0.33 29.34 -19.32
CA ARG A 327 0.77 30.11 -18.73
C ARG A 327 0.31 31.42 -18.07
N GLY A 328 -0.70 31.36 -17.21
CA GLY A 328 -1.27 32.53 -16.54
C GLY A 328 -2.32 33.32 -17.33
N ASN A 329 -2.53 33.04 -18.62
CA ASN A 329 -3.60 33.67 -19.41
C ASN A 329 -4.98 33.13 -19.02
N MET A 330 -5.65 33.85 -18.11
CA MET A 330 -6.93 33.44 -17.55
C MET A 330 -8.12 33.55 -18.52
N SER A 331 -7.91 34.05 -19.75
CA SER A 331 -8.93 33.96 -20.81
C SER A 331 -9.16 32.51 -21.25
N HIS A 332 -8.18 31.63 -21.06
CA HIS A 332 -8.30 30.20 -21.28
C HIS A 332 -8.77 29.50 -20.00
N LYS A 333 -9.87 28.76 -20.12
CA LYS A 333 -10.44 27.98 -19.02
C LYS A 333 -9.49 26.86 -18.62
N THR A 334 -9.42 26.55 -17.32
CA THR A 334 -8.60 25.45 -16.82
C THR A 334 -8.97 24.10 -17.45
N LYS A 335 -10.26 23.87 -17.70
CA LYS A 335 -10.81 22.59 -18.17
C LYS A 335 -11.29 22.68 -19.62
N GLY A 336 -11.22 21.54 -20.33
CA GLY A 336 -11.71 21.36 -21.69
C GLY A 336 -10.59 21.31 -22.72
N VAL A 337 -10.90 20.81 -23.92
CA VAL A 337 -10.00 20.85 -25.07
C VAL A 337 -9.87 22.30 -25.53
N ASN A 338 -8.79 22.96 -25.11
CA ASN A 338 -8.53 24.37 -25.33
C ASN A 338 -7.03 24.65 -25.16
N LYS A 339 -6.62 25.93 -25.22
CA LYS A 339 -5.20 26.34 -25.14
C LYS A 339 -4.51 26.12 -23.79
N ASN A 340 -5.20 25.61 -22.77
CA ASN A 340 -4.60 25.25 -21.48
C ASN A 340 -4.20 23.77 -21.37
N ASN A 341 -4.73 22.92 -22.25
CA ASN A 341 -4.61 21.47 -22.14
C ASN A 341 -4.15 20.88 -23.47
N TRP A 342 -3.53 19.72 -23.43
CA TRP A 342 -3.08 19.01 -24.63
C TRP A 342 -3.99 17.81 -24.93
N VAL A 343 -3.79 17.19 -26.08
CA VAL A 343 -4.51 15.97 -26.50
C VAL A 343 -3.51 15.02 -27.16
N PHE A 344 -3.83 13.74 -27.25
CA PHE A 344 -3.00 12.79 -27.98
C PHE A 344 -3.12 13.07 -29.49
N SER A 345 -2.07 12.80 -30.27
CA SER A 345 -2.09 12.98 -31.73
C SER A 345 -3.04 12.01 -32.45
N SER A 346 -3.55 10.99 -31.74
CA SER A 346 -4.62 10.09 -32.17
C SER A 346 -6.03 10.68 -32.03
N ALA A 347 -6.20 11.80 -31.30
CA ALA A 347 -7.50 12.45 -31.12
C ALA A 347 -8.05 13.05 -32.42
N PRO A 348 -9.36 13.38 -32.50
CA PRO A 348 -9.95 13.95 -33.70
C PRO A 348 -9.33 15.29 -34.08
N GLU A 349 -9.26 15.57 -35.38
CA GLU A 349 -8.65 16.78 -35.95
C GLU A 349 -9.14 18.10 -35.32
N ALA A 350 -10.41 18.17 -34.92
CA ALA A 350 -10.97 19.35 -34.26
C ALA A 350 -10.31 19.61 -32.90
N ASP A 351 -9.97 18.55 -32.16
CA ASP A 351 -9.33 18.63 -30.86
C ASP A 351 -7.85 18.99 -31.00
N LEU A 352 -7.16 18.39 -31.99
CA LEU A 352 -5.78 18.72 -32.32
C LEU A 352 -5.60 20.23 -32.58
N LYS A 353 -6.54 20.85 -33.32
CA LYS A 353 -6.54 22.29 -33.60
C LYS A 353 -6.85 23.16 -32.37
N ALA A 354 -7.76 22.68 -31.51
CA ALA A 354 -8.25 23.43 -30.37
C ALA A 354 -7.28 23.43 -29.17
N ALA A 355 -6.53 22.34 -28.98
CA ALA A 355 -5.62 22.12 -27.86
C ALA A 355 -4.45 23.12 -27.81
N GLY A 356 -3.85 23.25 -26.63
CA GLY A 356 -2.63 24.02 -26.37
C GLY A 356 -1.34 23.28 -26.73
N GLY A 357 -1.41 21.95 -26.87
CA GLY A 357 -0.32 21.08 -27.29
C GLY A 357 -0.86 19.74 -27.81
N ILE A 358 -0.03 19.00 -28.52
CA ILE A 358 -0.32 17.65 -28.99
C ILE A 358 0.77 16.72 -28.46
N ASP A 359 0.35 15.51 -28.07
CA ASP A 359 1.22 14.52 -27.44
C ASP A 359 1.92 15.11 -26.21
N GLY A 360 2.86 14.41 -25.60
CA GLY A 360 3.52 14.98 -24.43
C GLY A 360 4.65 14.15 -23.88
N VAL A 361 5.68 14.83 -23.39
CA VAL A 361 6.77 14.22 -22.63
C VAL A 361 6.91 14.96 -21.30
N LEU A 362 6.78 14.23 -20.19
CA LEU A 362 7.15 14.70 -18.86
C LEU A 362 8.44 14.00 -18.42
N GLU A 363 9.49 14.79 -18.17
CA GLU A 363 10.76 14.31 -17.63
C GLU A 363 11.00 14.91 -16.24
N ALA A 364 11.36 14.07 -15.29
CA ALA A 364 11.80 14.51 -13.98
C ALA A 364 13.04 13.74 -13.49
N THR A 365 13.86 14.42 -12.70
CA THR A 365 14.94 13.84 -11.92
C THR A 365 14.67 14.19 -10.47
N LEU A 366 14.65 13.22 -9.57
CA LEU A 366 14.29 13.41 -8.18
C LEU A 366 14.99 12.39 -7.27
N LYS A 367 14.96 12.65 -5.97
CA LYS A 367 15.15 11.64 -4.93
C LYS A 367 13.93 11.58 -4.03
N ILE A 368 13.72 10.43 -3.40
CA ILE A 368 12.73 10.31 -2.32
C ILE A 368 13.43 10.56 -0.98
N ASP A 369 12.99 11.57 -0.24
CA ASP A 369 13.59 11.91 1.06
C ASP A 369 12.98 11.05 2.17
N HIS A 370 11.65 10.87 2.11
CA HIS A 370 10.89 10.13 3.11
C HIS A 370 9.63 9.53 2.49
N ALA A 371 9.22 8.38 3.00
CA ALA A 371 7.94 7.74 2.68
C ALA A 371 7.23 7.42 4.00
N THR A 372 5.89 7.56 4.03
CA THR A 372 5.11 7.25 5.24
C THR A 372 5.47 5.88 5.81
N THR A 373 5.64 5.79 7.12
CA THR A 373 6.04 4.55 7.82
C THR A 373 4.92 3.96 8.66
N THR A 374 3.82 4.69 8.82
CA THR A 374 2.63 4.28 9.56
C THR A 374 1.46 4.01 8.63
N GLY A 375 0.45 3.27 9.09
CA GLY A 375 -0.77 2.99 8.35
C GLY A 375 -0.96 1.52 7.99
N ALA A 376 -2.04 1.24 7.26
CA ALA A 376 -2.40 -0.10 6.84
C ALA A 376 -1.33 -0.71 5.92
N ALA A 377 -1.18 -2.02 5.99
CA ALA A 377 -0.18 -2.79 5.24
C ALA A 377 -0.23 -2.54 3.73
N ASN A 378 -1.42 -2.29 3.21
CA ASN A 378 -1.70 -2.05 1.81
C ASN A 378 -1.69 -0.55 1.45
N GLU A 379 -1.26 0.35 2.32
CA GLU A 379 -1.18 1.81 2.07
C GLU A 379 0.20 2.39 2.40
N VAL A 380 0.83 1.90 3.47
CA VAL A 380 2.10 2.40 3.99
C VAL A 380 3.16 2.53 2.90
N GLY A 381 3.88 3.65 2.96
CA GLY A 381 5.01 3.95 2.09
C GLY A 381 4.69 4.38 0.67
N ARG A 382 3.41 4.34 0.25
CA ARG A 382 3.01 4.58 -1.14
C ARG A 382 2.60 6.03 -1.41
N PHE A 383 3.07 6.58 -2.52
CA PHE A 383 2.61 7.86 -3.07
C PHE A 383 2.91 7.94 -4.58
N ILE A 384 2.27 8.88 -5.25
CA ILE A 384 2.42 9.15 -6.68
C ILE A 384 3.37 10.33 -6.89
N ILE A 385 4.25 10.21 -7.90
CA ILE A 385 5.30 11.20 -8.23
C ILE A 385 5.13 11.87 -9.61
N GLY A 386 4.28 11.30 -10.47
CA GLY A 386 3.99 11.82 -11.81
C GLY A 386 2.69 11.22 -12.37
N GLN A 387 1.90 12.00 -13.11
CA GLN A 387 0.62 11.55 -13.67
C GLN A 387 0.31 12.21 -15.02
N ILE A 388 -0.56 11.56 -15.80
CA ILE A 388 -1.41 12.19 -16.81
C ILE A 388 -2.85 12.03 -16.34
N HIS A 389 -3.64 13.09 -16.43
CA HIS A 389 -5.07 13.08 -16.14
C HIS A 389 -5.86 13.57 -17.35
N ASP A 390 -7.04 12.99 -17.57
CA ASP A 390 -8.11 13.65 -18.30
C ASP A 390 -9.11 14.36 -17.34
N GLN A 391 -10.34 14.61 -17.77
CA GLN A 391 -11.40 15.13 -16.90
C GLN A 391 -11.79 14.22 -15.72
N ASN A 392 -11.65 12.91 -15.86
CA ASN A 392 -12.23 11.88 -15.02
C ASN A 392 -11.23 10.79 -14.62
N ASP A 393 -10.36 10.38 -15.55
CA ASP A 393 -9.57 9.15 -15.48
C ASP A 393 -8.08 9.45 -15.69
N GLU A 394 -7.24 8.44 -15.43
CA GLU A 394 -5.79 8.61 -15.45
C GLU A 394 -5.07 7.69 -16.44
N PRO A 395 -4.63 8.20 -17.62
CA PRO A 395 -3.78 7.43 -18.53
C PRO A 395 -2.52 6.88 -17.85
N ILE A 396 -1.98 7.58 -16.85
CA ILE A 396 -0.92 7.04 -15.99
C ILE A 396 -0.92 7.66 -14.61
N ARG A 397 -0.64 6.82 -13.60
CA ARG A 397 -0.18 7.24 -12.28
C ARG A 397 1.11 6.49 -11.94
N LEU A 398 2.23 7.22 -11.84
CA LEU A 398 3.54 6.68 -11.51
C LEU A 398 3.76 6.73 -10.00
N TYR A 399 3.97 5.58 -9.38
CA TYR A 399 4.10 5.41 -7.94
C TYR A 399 5.56 5.21 -7.53
N TYR A 400 5.87 5.68 -6.33
CA TYR A 400 6.94 5.14 -5.52
C TYR A 400 6.34 4.49 -4.27
N ARG A 401 6.92 3.36 -3.83
CA ARG A 401 6.53 2.71 -2.57
C ARG A 401 7.73 2.11 -1.86
N LYS A 402 7.94 2.47 -0.59
CA LYS A 402 8.93 1.82 0.28
C LYS A 402 8.27 1.29 1.54
N LEU A 403 8.34 -0.01 1.79
CA LEU A 403 7.87 -0.57 3.06
C LEU A 403 8.83 -0.23 4.21
N PRO A 404 8.34 -0.11 5.46
CA PRO A 404 9.19 0.19 6.61
C PRO A 404 10.31 -0.82 6.83
N ASN A 405 10.05 -2.10 6.55
CA ASN A 405 10.97 -3.23 6.75
C ASN A 405 11.80 -3.59 5.51
N GLN A 406 11.68 -2.85 4.40
CA GLN A 406 12.49 -3.05 3.19
C GLN A 406 13.61 -2.00 3.13
N ALA A 407 14.80 -2.38 2.66
CA ALA A 407 15.93 -1.46 2.56
C ALA A 407 15.70 -0.37 1.50
N THR A 408 15.11 -0.75 0.37
CA THR A 408 14.83 0.12 -0.76
C THR A 408 13.33 0.13 -1.13
N GLY A 409 12.92 1.01 -2.03
CA GLY A 409 11.55 1.13 -2.54
C GLY A 409 11.38 0.73 -4.00
N ALA A 410 10.15 0.44 -4.38
CA ALA A 410 9.73 0.12 -5.74
C ALA A 410 9.21 1.35 -6.49
N VAL A 411 9.32 1.30 -7.82
CA VAL A 411 8.69 2.21 -8.77
C VAL A 411 7.90 1.40 -9.79
N TYR A 412 6.64 1.74 -9.97
CA TYR A 412 5.69 1.07 -10.86
C TYR A 412 4.59 2.07 -11.25
N PHE A 413 3.76 1.77 -12.23
CA PHE A 413 2.64 2.63 -12.59
C PHE A 413 1.35 1.85 -12.85
N ALA A 414 0.24 2.57 -12.79
CA ALA A 414 -1.07 2.09 -13.23
C ALA A 414 -1.51 2.84 -14.49
N HIS A 415 -2.16 2.14 -15.42
CA HIS A 415 -2.86 2.69 -16.58
C HIS A 415 -4.35 2.39 -16.45
N GLU A 416 -5.19 3.41 -16.39
CA GLU A 416 -6.63 3.24 -16.53
C GLU A 416 -7.04 3.23 -18.00
N SER A 417 -8.09 2.48 -18.33
CA SER A 417 -8.62 2.42 -19.68
C SER A 417 -10.14 2.24 -19.68
N GLN A 418 -10.76 2.58 -20.80
CA GLN A 418 -12.20 2.36 -21.06
C GLN A 418 -13.07 3.03 -19.99
N ASP A 419 -12.85 4.34 -19.78
CA ASP A 419 -13.49 5.16 -18.75
C ASP A 419 -13.35 4.57 -17.34
N ALA A 420 -12.10 4.21 -16.99
CA ALA A 420 -11.68 3.59 -15.73
C ALA A 420 -12.42 2.29 -15.36
N THR A 421 -12.99 1.58 -16.34
CA THR A 421 -13.55 0.23 -16.10
C THR A 421 -12.48 -0.85 -16.03
N LYS A 422 -11.25 -0.53 -16.46
CA LYS A 422 -10.06 -1.37 -16.35
C LYS A 422 -8.89 -0.56 -15.81
N GLU A 423 -8.04 -1.24 -15.07
CA GLU A 423 -6.82 -0.70 -14.49
C GLU A 423 -5.73 -1.79 -14.52
N ASP A 424 -4.63 -1.50 -15.20
CA ASP A 424 -3.51 -2.42 -15.36
C ASP A 424 -2.26 -1.84 -14.65
N PHE A 425 -1.55 -2.67 -13.90
CA PHE A 425 -0.33 -2.29 -13.17
C PHE A 425 0.92 -2.83 -13.86
N TYR A 426 1.91 -1.96 -14.05
CA TYR A 426 3.15 -2.27 -14.78
C TYR A 426 4.37 -2.05 -13.87
N PRO A 427 5.21 -3.09 -13.66
CA PRO A 427 6.44 -2.95 -12.91
C PRO A 427 7.52 -2.21 -13.72
N LEU A 428 8.36 -1.44 -13.03
CA LEU A 428 9.60 -0.86 -13.58
C LEU A 428 10.80 -1.29 -12.72
N VAL A 429 10.79 -0.94 -11.44
CA VAL A 429 11.75 -1.41 -10.44
C VAL A 429 10.93 -1.98 -9.28
N GLY A 430 10.78 -3.30 -9.25
CA GLY A 430 9.77 -3.95 -8.40
C GLY A 430 8.34 -3.68 -8.87
N ASP A 431 7.38 -4.00 -8.02
CA ASP A 431 5.94 -3.87 -8.31
C ASP A 431 5.16 -3.23 -7.14
N LEU A 432 3.83 -3.30 -7.21
CA LEU A 432 2.90 -2.75 -6.20
C LEU A 432 3.16 -3.28 -4.78
N THR A 433 3.67 -4.50 -4.62
CA THR A 433 3.97 -5.11 -3.30
C THR A 433 5.10 -4.37 -2.59
N ALA A 434 6.07 -3.87 -3.37
CA ALA A 434 7.31 -3.23 -2.91
C ALA A 434 8.25 -4.13 -2.08
N GLU A 435 8.20 -5.44 -2.30
CA GLU A 435 9.13 -6.42 -1.70
C GLU A 435 10.41 -6.54 -2.54
N VAL A 436 11.21 -5.48 -2.53
CA VAL A 436 12.37 -5.32 -3.43
C VAL A 436 13.72 -5.56 -2.76
N GLY A 437 13.77 -5.79 -1.45
CA GLY A 437 15.02 -5.96 -0.71
C GLY A 437 16.00 -4.81 -0.93
N GLU A 438 17.18 -5.15 -1.44
CA GLU A 438 18.26 -4.21 -1.78
C GLU A 438 18.24 -3.78 -3.28
N ASP A 439 17.40 -4.40 -4.11
CA ASP A 439 17.43 -4.23 -5.58
C ASP A 439 16.62 -3.02 -6.09
N GLY A 440 15.90 -2.35 -5.19
CA GLY A 440 15.05 -1.20 -5.47
C GLY A 440 15.79 0.13 -5.61
N ILE A 441 15.11 1.20 -5.21
CA ILE A 441 15.62 2.58 -5.15
C ILE A 441 15.62 3.04 -3.70
N ALA A 442 16.77 3.41 -3.15
CA ALA A 442 16.89 3.82 -1.75
C ALA A 442 16.31 5.22 -1.50
N LEU A 443 15.98 5.53 -0.24
CA LEU A 443 15.76 6.92 0.16
C LEU A 443 17.05 7.72 -0.04
N GLY A 444 16.96 8.90 -0.63
CA GLY A 444 18.09 9.74 -1.00
C GLY A 444 18.79 9.40 -2.32
N GLU A 445 18.50 8.24 -2.93
CA GLU A 445 19.00 7.88 -4.26
C GLU A 445 18.33 8.75 -5.33
N VAL A 446 19.13 9.42 -6.17
CA VAL A 446 18.62 10.22 -7.29
C VAL A 446 18.35 9.30 -8.47
N PHE A 447 17.15 9.39 -9.04
CA PHE A 447 16.74 8.70 -10.25
C PHE A 447 15.94 9.62 -11.15
N SER A 448 15.71 9.22 -12.40
CA SER A 448 14.89 9.96 -13.34
C SER A 448 13.73 9.12 -13.85
N TYR A 449 12.61 9.78 -14.16
CA TYR A 449 11.54 9.18 -14.95
C TYR A 449 11.24 10.01 -16.20
N ARG A 450 10.76 9.32 -17.23
CA ARG A 450 10.23 9.92 -18.46
C ARG A 450 8.91 9.25 -18.80
N ILE A 451 7.86 10.04 -18.97
CA ILE A 451 6.55 9.62 -19.45
C ILE A 451 6.35 10.28 -20.81
N GLU A 452 6.36 9.49 -21.87
CA GLU A 452 6.14 9.95 -23.25
C GLU A 452 4.87 9.36 -23.81
N VAL A 453 4.03 10.20 -24.39
CA VAL A 453 2.88 9.79 -25.18
C VAL A 453 3.07 10.26 -26.61
N VAL A 454 2.95 9.35 -27.56
CA VAL A 454 2.87 9.62 -29.00
C VAL A 454 1.66 8.88 -29.56
N GLY A 455 0.58 9.62 -29.83
CA GLY A 455 -0.70 9.05 -30.23
C GLY A 455 -1.23 8.08 -29.17
N ASN A 456 -1.48 6.83 -29.57
CA ASN A 456 -1.95 5.77 -28.67
C ASN A 456 -0.80 4.93 -28.07
N THR A 457 0.44 5.42 -28.09
CA THR A 457 1.57 4.72 -27.45
C THR A 457 2.11 5.54 -26.30
N MET A 458 2.14 4.95 -25.11
CA MET A 458 2.80 5.53 -23.94
C MET A 458 4.07 4.74 -23.62
N THR A 459 5.22 5.42 -23.59
CA THR A 459 6.50 4.86 -23.17
C THR A 459 6.90 5.46 -21.84
N VAL A 460 7.10 4.61 -20.83
CA VAL A 460 7.52 4.99 -19.48
C VAL A 460 8.91 4.45 -19.23
N THR A 461 9.84 5.34 -18.88
CA THR A 461 11.24 5.00 -18.61
C THR A 461 11.64 5.44 -17.22
N VAL A 462 12.35 4.59 -16.49
CA VAL A 462 13.07 4.92 -15.26
C VAL A 462 14.56 4.69 -15.45
N SER A 463 15.34 5.74 -15.25
CA SER A 463 16.80 5.74 -15.40
C SER A 463 17.48 5.93 -14.05
N ARG A 464 18.52 5.13 -13.79
CA ARG A 464 19.33 5.17 -12.57
C ARG A 464 20.81 5.20 -12.92
N GLU A 465 21.60 5.93 -12.14
CA GLU A 465 23.03 6.03 -12.39
C GLU A 465 23.69 4.64 -12.40
N GLY A 466 24.43 4.34 -13.48
CA GLY A 466 25.16 3.07 -13.63
C GLY A 466 24.30 1.82 -13.83
N LYS A 467 22.98 1.96 -14.06
CA LYS A 467 22.07 0.84 -14.34
C LYS A 467 21.40 1.02 -15.70
N GLU A 468 20.96 -0.07 -16.33
CA GLU A 468 20.15 0.00 -17.55
C GLU A 468 18.78 0.61 -17.27
N ASP A 469 18.21 1.29 -18.27
CA ASP A 469 16.89 1.89 -18.20
C ASP A 469 15.81 0.80 -18.07
N ALA A 470 14.91 0.96 -17.09
CA ALA A 470 13.68 0.17 -17.03
C ALA A 470 12.63 0.84 -17.92
N VAL A 471 12.14 0.13 -18.93
CA VAL A 471 11.20 0.66 -19.94
C VAL A 471 9.95 -0.19 -20.03
N GLN A 472 8.80 0.46 -20.03
CA GLN A 472 7.50 -0.14 -20.36
C GLN A 472 6.87 0.62 -21.52
N VAL A 473 6.31 -0.12 -22.48
CA VAL A 473 5.56 0.44 -23.60
C VAL A 473 4.13 -0.06 -23.50
N VAL A 474 3.19 0.87 -23.39
CA VAL A 474 1.75 0.60 -23.26
C VAL A 474 1.06 1.00 -24.55
N ASP A 475 0.37 0.03 -25.14
CA ASP A 475 -0.55 0.27 -26.25
C ASP A 475 -1.90 0.73 -25.68
N MET A 476 -2.28 1.97 -25.98
CA MET A 476 -3.52 2.61 -25.55
C MET A 476 -4.59 2.62 -26.65
N SER A 477 -4.43 1.84 -27.72
CA SER A 477 -5.34 1.87 -28.88
C SER A 477 -6.78 1.52 -28.53
N ASP A 478 -6.99 0.69 -27.51
CA ASP A 478 -8.32 0.32 -27.00
C ASP A 478 -8.65 0.99 -25.64
N SER A 479 -7.89 2.03 -25.26
CA SER A 479 -8.06 2.71 -23.97
C SER A 479 -9.11 3.81 -24.00
N GLY A 480 -9.47 4.31 -25.19
CA GLY A 480 -10.54 5.29 -25.38
C GLY A 480 -10.14 6.72 -25.00
N TYR A 481 -8.83 7.05 -25.01
CA TYR A 481 -8.37 8.42 -24.80
C TYR A 481 -8.39 9.29 -26.08
N ASP A 482 -8.64 8.66 -27.23
CA ASP A 482 -8.65 9.23 -28.58
C ASP A 482 -10.06 9.46 -29.18
N VAL A 483 -11.12 9.10 -28.45
CA VAL A 483 -12.55 9.31 -28.84
C VAL A 483 -12.94 10.78 -29.06
N GLY A 484 -12.15 11.71 -28.54
CA GLY A 484 -12.38 13.15 -28.63
C GLY A 484 -13.15 13.75 -27.45
N GLY A 485 -12.95 15.03 -27.21
CA GLY A 485 -13.45 15.78 -26.06
C GLY A 485 -12.70 15.52 -24.75
N LYS A 486 -11.76 14.55 -24.74
CA LYS A 486 -10.82 14.31 -23.64
C LYS A 486 -9.65 15.28 -23.75
N TYR A 487 -9.31 15.93 -22.64
CA TYR A 487 -8.20 16.89 -22.57
C TYR A 487 -7.23 16.45 -21.50
N MET A 488 -5.95 16.56 -21.79
CA MET A 488 -4.87 16.04 -20.97
C MET A 488 -4.10 17.14 -20.27
N TYR A 489 -3.51 16.79 -19.13
CA TYR A 489 -2.56 17.61 -18.41
C TYR A 489 -1.65 16.72 -17.57
N PHE A 490 -0.37 17.08 -17.51
CA PHE A 490 0.57 16.44 -16.60
C PHE A 490 0.35 16.88 -15.15
N LYS A 491 0.80 16.04 -14.23
CA LYS A 491 0.95 16.35 -12.80
C LYS A 491 2.28 15.81 -12.28
N ALA A 492 2.90 16.53 -11.34
CA ALA A 492 4.14 16.12 -10.69
C ALA A 492 4.24 16.70 -9.27
N GLY A 493 4.90 15.97 -8.37
CA GLY A 493 5.03 16.36 -6.96
C GLY A 493 4.87 15.15 -6.06
N VAL A 494 4.17 15.31 -4.93
CA VAL A 494 3.83 14.19 -4.03
C VAL A 494 2.31 14.15 -3.83
N TYR A 495 1.66 13.17 -4.45
CA TYR A 495 0.27 12.83 -4.17
C TYR A 495 0.22 11.59 -3.29
N ASN A 496 -0.09 11.78 -2.01
CA ASN A 496 -0.08 10.71 -1.01
C ASN A 496 -1.07 9.59 -1.41
N GLN A 497 -0.80 8.34 -1.02
CA GLN A 497 -1.69 7.18 -1.23
C GLN A 497 -1.93 6.40 0.08
N ASN A 498 -1.69 7.08 1.21
CA ASN A 498 -1.89 6.58 2.55
C ASN A 498 -2.84 7.52 3.32
N ILE A 499 -4.01 7.00 3.71
CA ILE A 499 -5.00 7.72 4.52
C ILE A 499 -5.09 7.15 5.93
N SER A 500 -4.56 5.95 6.14
CA SER A 500 -4.64 5.21 7.40
C SER A 500 -3.47 5.50 8.35
N GLY A 501 -2.34 6.01 7.85
CA GLY A 501 -1.18 6.44 8.63
C GLY A 501 -1.47 7.63 9.55
N ASP A 502 -0.60 7.89 10.51
CA ASP A 502 -0.72 9.00 11.46
C ASP A 502 -0.81 10.35 10.73
N LEU A 503 -1.57 11.29 11.30
CA LEU A 503 -1.93 12.55 10.61
C LEU A 503 -0.71 13.33 10.13
N ASP A 504 0.33 13.37 10.96
CA ASP A 504 1.58 14.11 10.71
C ASP A 504 2.65 13.28 10.01
N ASP A 505 2.41 11.99 9.78
CA ASP A 505 3.27 11.18 8.91
C ASP A 505 3.18 11.72 7.47
N TYR A 506 4.24 11.56 6.69
CA TYR A 506 4.34 12.20 5.38
C TYR A 506 5.17 11.41 4.38
N SER A 507 5.03 11.79 3.11
CA SER A 507 5.99 11.45 2.07
C SER A 507 6.60 12.74 1.54
N GLN A 508 7.87 12.68 1.15
CA GLN A 508 8.62 13.83 0.66
C GLN A 508 9.55 13.41 -0.47
N ALA A 509 9.59 14.23 -1.52
CA ALA A 509 10.50 14.09 -2.63
C ALA A 509 11.16 15.43 -2.96
N THR A 510 12.41 15.38 -3.43
CA THR A 510 13.17 16.55 -3.87
C THR A 510 13.47 16.40 -5.36
N PHE A 511 12.99 17.34 -6.18
CA PHE A 511 13.15 17.36 -7.63
C PHE A 511 14.37 18.20 -8.03
N TYR A 512 15.13 17.72 -8.99
CA TYR A 512 16.29 18.37 -9.62
C TYR A 512 16.07 18.70 -11.09
N LYS A 513 15.09 18.05 -11.74
CA LYS A 513 14.60 18.36 -13.08
C LYS A 513 13.09 18.18 -13.09
N LEU A 514 12.38 19.08 -13.76
CA LEU A 514 10.96 18.96 -14.08
C LEU A 514 10.70 19.68 -15.40
N LYS A 515 10.40 18.94 -16.46
CA LYS A 515 10.21 19.49 -17.80
C LYS A 515 9.06 18.79 -18.50
N ALA A 516 8.12 19.57 -19.01
CA ALA A 516 7.06 19.09 -19.89
C ALA A 516 7.28 19.67 -21.30
N THR A 517 7.07 18.87 -22.34
CA THR A 517 7.14 19.31 -23.74
C THR A 517 6.02 18.71 -24.56
N HIS A 518 5.55 19.46 -25.54
CA HIS A 518 4.48 19.05 -26.45
C HIS A 518 4.84 19.44 -27.89
N ASP A 519 4.29 18.69 -28.83
CA ASP A 519 4.32 19.06 -30.23
C ASP A 519 3.27 20.13 -30.54
N SER A 520 3.49 20.85 -31.63
CA SER A 520 2.56 21.83 -32.16
C SER A 520 1.75 21.25 -33.31
N TYR A 521 0.49 21.66 -33.44
CA TYR A 521 -0.32 21.32 -34.59
C TYR A 521 0.30 21.88 -35.88
N THR A 522 0.50 21.02 -36.88
CA THR A 522 0.91 21.38 -38.24
C THR A 522 -0.20 21.03 -39.21
N GLU A 523 -0.71 22.00 -39.98
CA GLU A 523 -1.60 21.71 -41.10
C GLU A 523 -0.87 20.80 -42.11
N LYS A 524 -1.45 19.64 -42.42
CA LYS A 524 -0.95 18.71 -43.44
C LYS A 524 -1.37 19.13 -44.84
#